data_AF-A0A257JKG1-F1
#
_entry.id   AF-A0A257JKG1-F1
#
_cell.length_a   1.000
_cell.length_b   1.000
_cell.length_c   1.000
_cell.angle_alpha   90.00
_cell.angle_beta   90.00
_cell.angle_gamma   90.00
#
_symmetry.space_group_name_H-M   'P 1'
#
loop_
_entity.id
_entity.type
_entity.pdbx_description
1 polymer ?
#
loop_
_entity_poly.entity_id
_entity_poly.type
_entity_poly.pdbx_seq_one_letter_code
_entity_poly.pdbx_strand_id
1 'polypeptide(L)'
;MASWTFLTIGITLGSYWAYYELGWGGWWFWDPVENASFMPWLLGAALLHSAIVTEKRGGLASWTVLLAILTFSLSLLGTFLVRSGVLTSVHAFALDPERGFIILMILAAFTGGALTLFAWRGPSLGSDRGLFAPISREGALVLNNLFLTVATATVLVGTLYPLLGEAVFKRALSVGPPYFNLTFTPLMALVLLALPIAPYLSWKRGDLMAVLQRLWVAAALAALAITLSWALMGGKALAAIGIGLGTWLVCGAISEVLDRVRFGKLPAPQVWARVKGLQRAAWGMTVAHLGMGVFVLGAVSETAFRVEHTASLGLGETTSFAGRSVTLKAVTAEEGPNYYADRAQLVVTDGKREITLAPERRFYPAARMPTTEVALRSSLAGDVYAALGDPAEINGRMAWTVRLYWNPLVVAIFGGAFLMALGGGISLTDRRLRIGAPQPAKPKRAKADTSPSSDPTSVGVAAE
;
A
#
# COMPACT_ATOMS: atom_id res chain seq x y z
N MET A 1 -12.50 -5.14 -1.85
CA MET A 1 -11.37 -6.00 -1.41
C MET A 1 -10.55 -6.50 -2.59
N ALA A 2 -11.17 -7.11 -3.61
CA ALA A 2 -10.47 -7.58 -4.81
C ALA A 2 -9.64 -6.47 -5.49
N SER A 3 -10.25 -5.33 -5.82
CA SER A 3 -9.54 -4.22 -6.46
C SER A 3 -8.36 -3.70 -5.64
N TRP A 4 -8.51 -3.57 -4.32
CA TRP A 4 -7.43 -3.16 -3.43
C TRP A 4 -6.27 -4.17 -3.38
N THR A 5 -6.60 -5.47 -3.45
CA THR A 5 -5.59 -6.54 -3.48
C THR A 5 -4.77 -6.49 -4.77
N PHE A 6 -5.44 -6.41 -5.93
CA PHE A 6 -4.76 -6.28 -7.22
C PHE A 6 -3.96 -4.99 -7.33
N LEU A 7 -4.48 -3.87 -6.79
CA LEU A 7 -3.74 -2.61 -6.74
C LEU A 7 -2.49 -2.72 -5.86
N THR A 8 -2.58 -3.37 -4.70
CA THR A 8 -1.42 -3.61 -3.83
C THR A 8 -0.35 -4.44 -4.56
N ILE A 9 -0.75 -5.50 -5.27
CA ILE A 9 0.16 -6.31 -6.09
C ILE A 9 0.78 -5.46 -7.21
N GLY A 10 -0.02 -4.69 -7.93
CA GLY A 10 0.45 -3.83 -9.03
C GLY A 10 1.47 -2.80 -8.56
N ILE A 11 1.20 -2.10 -7.45
CA ILE A 11 2.14 -1.15 -6.84
C ILE A 11 3.42 -1.86 -6.39
N THR A 12 3.31 -3.03 -5.76
CA THR A 12 4.47 -3.80 -5.29
C THR A 12 5.36 -4.22 -6.45
N LEU A 13 4.77 -4.77 -7.51
CA LEU A 13 5.50 -5.20 -8.71
C LEU A 13 6.10 -4.00 -9.45
N GLY A 14 5.39 -2.87 -9.52
CA GLY A 14 5.90 -1.64 -10.12
C GLY A 14 7.10 -1.06 -9.36
N SER A 15 7.00 -0.96 -8.04
CA SER A 15 8.11 -0.52 -7.16
C SER A 15 9.30 -1.47 -7.23
N TYR A 16 9.04 -2.79 -7.25
CA TYR A 16 10.09 -3.79 -7.44
C TYR A 16 10.74 -3.65 -8.81
N TRP A 17 9.98 -3.50 -9.89
CA TRP A 17 10.54 -3.27 -11.22
C TRP A 17 11.40 -2.00 -11.28
N ALA A 18 10.90 -0.88 -10.75
CA ALA A 18 11.63 0.39 -10.71
C ALA A 18 12.95 0.28 -9.94
N TYR A 19 12.98 -0.49 -8.86
CA TYR A 19 14.19 -0.77 -8.09
C TYR A 19 15.27 -1.45 -8.96
N TYR A 20 14.89 -2.37 -9.85
CA TYR A 20 15.80 -3.11 -10.71
C TYR A 20 16.24 -2.35 -11.97
N GLU A 21 15.49 -1.33 -12.39
CA GLU A 21 15.61 -0.80 -13.76
C GLU A 21 16.06 0.67 -13.81
N LEU A 22 15.88 1.43 -12.74
CA LEU A 22 16.09 2.88 -12.79
C LEU A 22 17.43 3.35 -12.23
N GLY A 23 18.24 2.47 -11.65
CA GLY A 23 19.63 2.78 -11.27
C GLY A 23 19.81 3.76 -10.09
N TRP A 24 18.74 4.24 -9.45
CA TRP A 24 18.80 5.24 -8.37
C TRP A 24 18.83 4.63 -6.95
N GLY A 25 18.73 3.30 -6.85
CA GLY A 25 19.04 2.56 -5.63
C GLY A 25 17.98 2.54 -4.54
N GLY A 26 16.81 3.19 -4.69
CA GLY A 26 15.72 3.17 -3.70
C GLY A 26 14.40 2.59 -4.22
N TRP A 27 13.42 2.48 -3.31
CA TRP A 27 12.15 1.77 -3.54
C TRP A 27 10.95 2.69 -3.82
N TRP A 28 11.03 3.98 -3.46
CA TRP A 28 9.98 4.98 -3.64
C TRP A 28 10.54 6.40 -3.77
N PHE A 29 10.18 7.11 -4.84
CA PHE A 29 10.72 8.42 -5.19
C PHE A 29 9.74 9.59 -4.96
N TRP A 30 8.49 9.31 -4.63
CA TRP A 30 7.41 10.31 -4.59
C TRP A 30 7.15 10.98 -5.95
N ASP A 31 7.41 10.27 -7.05
CA ASP A 31 7.16 10.80 -8.38
C ASP A 31 5.66 10.78 -8.73
N PRO A 32 5.21 11.56 -9.73
CA PRO A 32 3.79 11.62 -10.11
C PRO A 32 3.14 10.27 -10.44
N VAL A 33 3.87 9.33 -11.04
CA VAL A 33 3.34 8.01 -11.44
C VAL A 33 3.16 7.11 -10.22
N GLU A 34 4.14 7.07 -9.33
CA GLU A 34 4.01 6.43 -8.01
C GLU A 34 2.82 7.01 -7.23
N ASN A 35 2.74 8.33 -7.12
CA ASN A 35 1.67 9.04 -6.41
C ASN A 35 0.29 8.75 -7.00
N ALA A 36 0.18 8.73 -8.33
CA ALA A 36 -1.04 8.40 -9.08
C ALA A 36 -1.60 7.03 -8.69
N SER A 37 -0.72 6.04 -8.50
CA SER A 37 -1.12 4.70 -8.06
C SER A 37 -1.46 4.63 -6.56
N PHE A 38 -0.77 5.44 -5.74
CA PHE A 38 -0.88 5.40 -4.29
C PHE A 38 -2.16 6.05 -3.75
N MET A 39 -2.60 7.16 -4.35
CA MET A 39 -3.82 7.87 -3.97
C MET A 39 -5.09 6.97 -3.92
N PRO A 40 -5.44 6.20 -4.98
CA PRO A 40 -6.58 5.29 -4.91
C PRO A 40 -6.34 4.12 -3.95
N TRP A 41 -5.09 3.75 -3.64
CA TRP A 41 -4.80 2.73 -2.62
C TRP A 41 -5.16 3.22 -1.22
N LEU A 42 -4.83 4.47 -0.88
CA LEU A 42 -5.18 5.11 0.40
C LEU A 42 -6.69 5.24 0.60
N LEU A 43 -7.41 5.81 -0.39
CA LEU A 43 -8.88 5.88 -0.32
C LEU A 43 -9.52 4.49 -0.40
N GLY A 44 -8.94 3.56 -1.15
CA GLY A 44 -9.39 2.18 -1.17
C GLY A 44 -9.30 1.54 0.21
N ALA A 45 -8.22 1.77 0.96
CA ALA A 45 -8.09 1.32 2.33
C ALA A 45 -9.15 1.98 3.25
N ALA A 46 -9.36 3.29 3.13
CA ALA A 46 -10.42 4.01 3.85
C ALA A 46 -11.80 3.40 3.56
N LEU A 47 -12.12 3.20 2.28
CA LEU A 47 -13.35 2.60 1.79
C LEU A 47 -13.61 1.22 2.41
N LEU A 48 -12.61 0.33 2.45
CA LEU A 48 -12.75 -0.99 3.04
C LEU A 48 -13.12 -0.92 4.53
N HIS A 49 -12.51 0.01 5.26
CA HIS A 49 -12.80 0.21 6.68
C HIS A 49 -14.17 0.87 6.90
N SER A 50 -14.55 1.83 6.05
CA SER A 50 -15.88 2.48 6.08
C SER A 50 -17.00 1.48 5.77
N ALA A 51 -16.78 0.58 4.82
CA ALA A 51 -17.75 -0.46 4.46
C ALA A 51 -18.06 -1.40 5.63
N ILE A 52 -17.07 -1.70 6.48
CA ILE A 52 -17.28 -2.51 7.70
C ILE A 52 -18.19 -1.78 8.69
N VAL A 53 -18.02 -0.46 8.86
CA VAL A 53 -18.92 0.34 9.72
C VAL A 53 -20.33 0.34 9.15
N THR A 54 -20.47 0.53 7.84
CA THR A 54 -21.76 0.51 7.14
C THR A 54 -22.46 -0.84 7.33
N GLU A 55 -21.77 -1.96 7.10
CA GLU A 55 -22.34 -3.31 7.22
C GLU A 55 -22.73 -3.64 8.67
N LYS A 56 -21.91 -3.27 9.66
CA LYS A 56 -22.11 -3.67 11.05
C LYS A 56 -23.02 -2.73 11.83
N ARG A 57 -23.06 -1.44 11.47
CA ARG A 57 -23.68 -0.37 12.26
C ARG A 57 -24.72 0.44 11.50
N GLY A 58 -24.82 0.28 10.17
CA GLY A 58 -25.76 1.03 9.34
C GLY A 58 -25.49 2.55 9.33
N GLY A 59 -24.25 2.97 9.58
CA GLY A 59 -23.81 4.37 9.51
C GLY A 59 -22.67 4.54 8.52
N LEU A 60 -22.41 5.79 8.11
CA LEU A 60 -21.43 6.18 7.08
C LEU A 60 -21.78 5.67 5.68
N ALA A 61 -23.06 5.43 5.38
CA ALA A 61 -23.46 4.94 4.07
C ALA A 61 -23.09 5.95 2.96
N SER A 62 -23.47 7.21 3.16
CA SER A 62 -23.13 8.31 2.24
C SER A 62 -21.62 8.46 2.07
N TRP A 63 -20.86 8.44 3.18
CA TRP A 63 -19.40 8.51 3.17
C TRP A 63 -18.75 7.34 2.43
N THR A 64 -19.25 6.12 2.62
CA THR A 64 -18.76 4.91 1.94
C THR A 64 -18.99 4.99 0.44
N VAL A 65 -20.16 5.47 -0.01
CA VAL A 65 -20.43 5.69 -1.43
C VAL A 65 -19.51 6.77 -2.00
N LEU A 66 -19.32 7.88 -1.29
CA LEU A 66 -18.40 8.93 -1.72
C LEU A 66 -16.96 8.41 -1.86
N LEU A 67 -16.46 7.66 -0.88
CA LEU A 67 -15.14 7.04 -0.95
C LEU A 67 -15.01 6.07 -2.13
N ALA A 68 -16.06 5.34 -2.48
CA ALA A 68 -16.06 4.46 -3.65
C ALA A 68 -15.94 5.24 -4.96
N ILE A 69 -16.70 6.33 -5.09
CA ILE A 69 -16.64 7.23 -6.24
C ILE A 69 -15.24 7.84 -6.34
N LEU A 70 -14.73 8.42 -5.26
CA LEU A 70 -13.41 9.06 -5.25
C LEU A 70 -12.27 8.07 -5.52
N THR A 71 -12.33 6.86 -4.95
CA THR A 71 -11.32 5.81 -5.22
C THR A 71 -11.27 5.48 -6.72
N PHE A 72 -12.44 5.30 -7.35
CA PHE A 72 -12.52 5.01 -8.78
C PHE A 72 -12.05 6.22 -9.61
N SER A 73 -12.51 7.42 -9.29
CA SER A 73 -12.09 8.66 -9.96
C SER A 73 -10.58 8.89 -9.89
N LEU A 74 -9.95 8.61 -8.74
CA LEU A 74 -8.49 8.72 -8.60
C LEU A 74 -7.73 7.68 -9.44
N SER A 75 -8.30 6.49 -9.64
CA SER A 75 -7.69 5.50 -10.56
C SER A 75 -7.74 5.97 -12.03
N LEU A 76 -8.84 6.61 -12.45
CA LEU A 76 -8.96 7.23 -13.77
C LEU A 76 -8.04 8.45 -13.91
N LEU A 77 -7.96 9.29 -12.87
CA LEU A 77 -7.05 10.42 -12.83
C LEU A 77 -5.60 9.94 -12.95
N GLY A 78 -5.22 8.88 -12.24
CA GLY A 78 -3.89 8.31 -12.36
C GLY A 78 -3.58 7.87 -13.80
N THR A 79 -4.53 7.23 -14.47
CA THR A 79 -4.39 6.86 -15.89
C THR A 79 -4.17 8.08 -16.78
N PHE A 80 -4.92 9.16 -16.54
CA PHE A 80 -4.74 10.44 -17.24
C PHE A 80 -3.35 11.04 -16.99
N LEU A 81 -2.91 11.13 -15.74
CA LEU A 81 -1.61 11.72 -15.37
C LEU A 81 -0.44 10.98 -16.02
N VAL A 82 -0.51 9.65 -16.07
CA VAL A 82 0.58 8.80 -16.61
C VAL A 82 0.62 8.82 -18.14
N ARG A 83 -0.52 9.00 -18.82
CA ARG A 83 -0.61 8.85 -20.29
C ARG A 83 -0.70 10.16 -21.07
N SER A 84 -1.15 11.24 -20.44
CA SER A 84 -1.35 12.53 -21.12
C SER A 84 -0.05 13.28 -21.41
N GLY A 85 1.05 12.97 -20.72
CA GLY A 85 2.29 13.75 -20.80
C GLY A 85 2.21 15.10 -20.10
N VAL A 86 1.17 15.34 -19.29
CA VAL A 86 0.94 16.60 -18.59
C VAL A 86 1.96 16.82 -17.46
N LEU A 87 2.49 15.75 -16.86
CA LEU A 87 3.52 15.79 -15.83
C LEU A 87 4.80 15.11 -16.34
N THR A 88 5.95 15.66 -15.97
CA THR A 88 7.25 14.99 -16.15
C THR A 88 7.43 13.91 -15.09
N SER A 89 7.81 12.71 -15.51
CA SER A 89 8.11 11.59 -14.62
C SER A 89 9.15 10.67 -15.25
N VAL A 90 10.00 10.08 -14.41
CA VAL A 90 10.96 9.04 -14.79
C VAL A 90 10.30 7.71 -15.14
N HIS A 91 9.05 7.50 -14.71
CA HIS A 91 8.25 6.31 -14.98
C HIS A 91 7.26 6.51 -16.15
N ALA A 92 7.29 7.68 -16.82
CA ALA A 92 6.40 7.97 -17.93
C ALA A 92 6.95 7.37 -19.23
N PHE A 93 6.17 6.47 -19.85
CA PHE A 93 6.47 5.85 -21.14
C PHE A 93 5.28 5.96 -22.09
N ALA A 94 5.54 6.12 -23.38
CA ALA A 94 4.53 6.19 -24.44
C ALA A 94 3.49 7.30 -24.20
N LEU A 95 3.95 8.56 -24.20
CA LEU A 95 3.12 9.75 -24.08
C LEU A 95 2.37 10.00 -25.40
N ASP A 96 1.05 10.16 -25.32
CA ASP A 96 0.20 10.42 -26.47
C ASP A 96 -0.89 11.43 -26.06
N PRO A 97 -0.73 12.73 -26.42
CA PRO A 97 -1.68 13.77 -26.06
C PRO A 97 -3.12 13.52 -26.54
N GLU A 98 -3.30 12.86 -27.69
CA GLU A 98 -4.63 12.53 -28.22
C GLU A 98 -5.33 11.53 -27.31
N ARG A 99 -4.61 10.49 -26.86
CA ARG A 99 -5.13 9.55 -25.85
C ARG A 99 -5.40 10.25 -24.53
N GLY A 100 -4.54 11.19 -24.14
CA GLY A 100 -4.72 12.01 -22.94
C GLY A 100 -6.06 12.74 -22.94
N PHE A 101 -6.43 13.36 -24.06
CA PHE A 101 -7.72 14.04 -24.23
C PHE A 101 -8.91 13.08 -24.10
N ILE A 102 -8.86 11.90 -24.73
CA ILE A 102 -9.93 10.89 -24.62
C ILE A 102 -10.10 10.44 -23.16
N ILE A 103 -9.00 10.18 -22.45
CA ILE A 103 -9.04 9.78 -21.04
C ILE A 103 -9.62 10.92 -20.18
N LEU A 104 -9.29 12.18 -20.48
CA LEU A 104 -9.87 13.34 -19.78
C LEU A 104 -11.40 13.41 -19.95
N MET A 105 -11.91 13.15 -21.17
CA MET A 105 -13.36 13.10 -21.42
C MET A 105 -14.03 11.95 -20.64
N ILE A 106 -13.40 10.77 -20.61
CA ILE A 106 -13.86 9.63 -19.80
C ILE A 106 -13.87 10.01 -18.31
N LEU A 107 -12.78 10.60 -17.81
CA LEU A 107 -12.66 11.06 -16.43
C LEU A 107 -13.78 12.04 -16.07
N ALA A 108 -14.03 13.04 -16.92
CA ALA A 108 -15.08 14.04 -16.73
C ALA A 108 -16.47 13.40 -16.71
N ALA A 109 -16.76 12.50 -17.65
CA ALA A 109 -18.05 11.82 -17.73
C ALA A 109 -18.33 10.93 -16.51
N PHE A 110 -17.39 10.04 -16.15
CA PHE A 110 -17.59 9.11 -15.04
C PHE A 110 -17.50 9.80 -13.68
N THR A 111 -16.54 10.69 -13.47
CA THR A 111 -16.39 11.41 -12.18
C THR A 111 -17.50 12.44 -12.00
N GLY A 112 -17.71 13.30 -13.01
CA GLY A 112 -18.76 14.30 -12.98
C GLY A 112 -20.15 13.69 -12.89
N GLY A 113 -20.42 12.63 -13.66
CA GLY A 113 -21.68 11.91 -13.61
C GLY A 113 -21.93 11.24 -12.25
N ALA A 114 -20.93 10.53 -11.70
CA ALA A 114 -21.07 9.86 -10.41
C ALA A 114 -21.24 10.86 -9.25
N LEU A 115 -20.47 11.96 -9.22
CA LEU A 115 -20.61 13.00 -8.21
C LEU A 115 -21.93 13.76 -8.33
N THR A 116 -22.41 14.03 -9.55
CA THR A 116 -23.73 14.64 -9.77
C THR A 116 -24.84 13.72 -9.27
N LEU A 117 -24.77 12.42 -9.60
CA LEU A 117 -25.73 11.42 -9.12
C LEU A 117 -25.68 11.31 -7.60
N PHE A 118 -24.49 11.34 -7.00
CA PHE A 118 -24.31 11.35 -5.55
C PHE A 118 -24.89 12.61 -4.92
N ALA A 119 -24.69 13.80 -5.49
CA ALA A 119 -25.30 15.03 -5.00
C ALA A 119 -26.84 14.97 -5.06
N TRP A 120 -27.39 14.39 -6.13
CA TRP A 120 -28.84 14.28 -6.31
C TRP A 120 -29.48 13.19 -5.41
N ARG A 121 -28.88 12.00 -5.35
CA ARG A 121 -29.44 10.84 -4.62
C ARG A 121 -28.88 10.69 -3.20
N GLY A 122 -27.82 11.40 -2.84
CA GLY A 122 -27.16 11.33 -1.54
C GLY A 122 -28.11 11.49 -0.35
N PRO A 123 -29.05 12.47 -0.36
CA PRO A 123 -30.04 12.62 0.71
C PRO A 123 -30.92 11.38 0.93
N SER A 124 -31.09 10.53 -0.10
CA SER A 124 -31.87 9.29 -0.01
C SER A 124 -31.12 8.10 0.60
N LEU A 125 -29.79 8.20 0.81
CA LEU A 125 -28.95 7.13 1.34
C LEU A 125 -29.13 6.87 2.85
N GLY A 126 -30.19 7.41 3.45
CA GLY A 126 -30.50 7.31 4.87
C GLY A 126 -29.62 8.24 5.72
N SER A 127 -30.22 8.86 6.73
CA SER A 127 -29.48 9.61 7.75
C SER A 127 -28.70 8.65 8.65
N ASP A 128 -27.43 8.97 8.91
CA ASP A 128 -26.55 8.20 9.78
C ASP A 128 -27.22 7.96 11.15
N ARG A 129 -27.59 6.72 11.46
CA ARG A 129 -28.21 6.35 12.75
C ARG A 129 -27.22 6.33 13.93
N GLY A 130 -26.10 7.05 13.83
CA GLY A 130 -24.91 6.77 14.63
C GLY A 130 -24.45 7.92 15.51
N LEU A 131 -25.13 8.19 16.63
CA LEU A 131 -24.44 8.76 17.78
C LEU A 131 -23.53 7.64 18.35
N PHE A 132 -22.25 7.67 18.04
CA PHE A 132 -21.24 6.78 18.64
C PHE A 132 -20.33 7.57 19.57
N ALA A 133 -19.88 6.94 20.65
CA ALA A 133 -18.92 7.57 21.55
C ALA A 133 -17.57 7.76 20.80
N PRO A 134 -16.85 8.88 21.02
CA PRO A 134 -15.54 9.10 20.40
C PRO A 134 -14.56 7.94 20.64
N ILE A 135 -14.57 7.39 21.86
CA ILE A 135 -13.82 6.18 22.21
C ILE A 135 -14.69 4.95 21.91
N SER A 136 -14.61 4.47 20.68
CA SER A 136 -15.29 3.26 20.21
C SER A 136 -14.59 2.72 18.96
N ARG A 137 -14.94 1.49 18.54
CA ARG A 137 -14.46 0.96 17.26
C ARG A 137 -14.90 1.81 16.08
N GLU A 138 -16.14 2.33 16.11
CA GLU A 138 -16.64 3.28 15.11
C GLU A 138 -15.78 4.53 15.07
N GLY A 139 -15.52 5.15 16.22
CA GLY A 139 -14.71 6.36 16.33
C GLY A 139 -13.30 6.16 15.78
N ALA A 140 -12.65 5.03 16.10
CA ALA A 140 -11.34 4.70 15.58
C ALA A 140 -11.34 4.47 14.05
N LEU A 141 -12.37 3.82 13.51
CA LEU A 141 -12.51 3.62 12.06
C LEU A 141 -12.83 4.94 11.33
N VAL A 142 -13.59 5.85 11.94
CA VAL A 142 -13.84 7.21 11.43
C VAL A 142 -12.55 8.03 11.43
N LEU A 143 -11.78 7.98 12.51
CA LEU A 143 -10.48 8.63 12.61
C LEU A 143 -9.51 8.13 11.52
N ASN A 144 -9.45 6.81 11.33
CA ASN A 144 -8.69 6.20 10.24
C ASN A 144 -9.14 6.72 8.86
N ASN A 145 -10.46 6.78 8.62
CA ASN A 145 -10.99 7.31 7.37
C ASN A 145 -10.60 8.78 7.15
N LEU A 146 -10.73 9.61 8.18
CA LEU A 146 -10.34 11.02 8.11
C LEU A 146 -8.87 11.17 7.74
N PHE A 147 -7.97 10.50 8.46
CA PHE A 147 -6.53 10.61 8.18
C PHE A 147 -6.15 10.06 6.81
N LEU A 148 -6.69 8.92 6.38
CA LEU A 148 -6.40 8.38 5.05
C LEU A 148 -6.92 9.28 3.92
N THR A 149 -8.09 9.91 4.11
CA THR A 149 -8.62 10.87 3.15
C THR A 149 -7.79 12.14 3.10
N VAL A 150 -7.38 12.69 4.26
CA VAL A 150 -6.50 13.87 4.31
C VAL A 150 -5.12 13.54 3.72
N ALA A 151 -4.55 12.38 4.03
CA ALA A 151 -3.28 11.93 3.45
C ALA A 151 -3.37 11.76 1.93
N THR A 152 -4.51 11.28 1.41
CA THR A 152 -4.75 11.26 -0.03
C THR A 152 -4.80 12.67 -0.61
N ALA A 153 -5.52 13.58 0.06
CA ALA A 153 -5.63 14.97 -0.38
C ALA A 153 -4.27 15.68 -0.39
N THR A 154 -3.40 15.46 0.60
CA THR A 154 -2.04 16.02 0.59
C THR A 154 -1.22 15.49 -0.58
N VAL A 155 -1.31 14.18 -0.88
CA VAL A 155 -0.61 13.60 -2.03
C VAL A 155 -1.17 14.16 -3.35
N LEU A 156 -2.49 14.30 -3.47
CA LEU A 156 -3.15 14.88 -4.63
C LEU A 156 -2.73 16.33 -4.86
N VAL A 157 -2.75 17.15 -3.81
CA VAL A 157 -2.30 18.54 -3.87
C VAL A 157 -0.83 18.60 -4.30
N GLY A 158 0.06 17.86 -3.65
CA GLY A 158 1.48 17.84 -4.02
C GLY A 158 1.72 17.42 -5.48
N THR A 159 0.94 16.45 -5.96
CA THR A 159 1.07 15.91 -7.33
C THR A 159 0.53 16.89 -8.39
N LEU A 160 -0.59 17.57 -8.13
CA LEU A 160 -1.22 18.48 -9.08
C LEU A 160 -0.70 19.93 -8.98
N TYR A 161 -0.01 20.28 -7.89
CA TYR A 161 0.48 21.64 -7.67
C TYR A 161 1.42 22.15 -8.79
N PRO A 162 2.38 21.35 -9.31
CA PRO A 162 3.15 21.72 -10.49
C PRO A 162 2.30 22.19 -11.68
N LEU A 163 1.21 21.47 -11.98
CA LEU A 163 0.31 21.79 -13.09
C LEU A 163 -0.41 23.12 -12.88
N LEU A 164 -0.92 23.33 -11.66
CA LEU A 164 -1.59 24.58 -11.31
C LEU A 164 -0.60 25.76 -11.35
N GLY A 165 0.61 25.55 -10.86
CA GLY A 165 1.65 26.56 -10.85
C GLY A 165 2.10 26.96 -12.24
N GLU A 166 2.24 26.01 -13.14
CA GLU A 166 2.56 26.28 -14.54
C GLU A 166 1.40 26.98 -15.26
N ALA A 167 0.16 26.54 -15.05
CA ALA A 167 -1.02 27.15 -15.65
C ALA A 167 -1.20 28.62 -15.24
N VAL A 168 -1.05 28.91 -13.94
CA VAL A 168 -1.32 30.22 -13.32
C VAL A 168 -0.09 31.13 -13.34
N PHE A 169 1.07 30.65 -12.91
CA PHE A 169 2.28 31.45 -12.75
C PHE A 169 3.25 31.36 -13.93
N LYS A 170 2.96 30.54 -14.95
CA LYS A 170 3.81 30.35 -16.15
C LYS A 170 5.26 29.97 -15.82
N ARG A 171 5.46 29.26 -14.70
CA ARG A 171 6.77 28.75 -14.26
C ARG A 171 6.67 27.26 -13.95
N ALA A 172 7.68 26.51 -14.36
CA ALA A 172 7.83 25.12 -13.98
C ALA A 172 8.11 25.04 -12.47
N LEU A 173 7.29 24.29 -11.75
CA LEU A 173 7.49 23.95 -10.35
C LEU A 173 7.68 22.45 -10.23
N SER A 174 8.48 22.02 -9.25
CA SER A 174 8.58 20.61 -8.88
C SER A 174 8.26 20.45 -7.41
N VAL A 175 7.54 19.38 -7.08
CA VAL A 175 7.23 18.98 -5.71
C VAL A 175 7.82 17.59 -5.52
N GLY A 176 8.82 17.50 -4.65
CA GLY A 176 9.54 16.24 -4.38
C GLY A 176 9.37 15.74 -2.95
N PRO A 177 10.19 14.75 -2.54
CA PRO A 177 10.13 14.10 -1.23
C PRO A 177 10.01 15.03 -0.01
N PRO A 178 10.66 16.21 0.06
CA PRO A 178 10.53 17.08 1.24
C PRO A 178 9.09 17.48 1.59
N TYR A 179 8.24 17.77 0.59
CA TYR A 179 6.83 18.12 0.81
C TYR A 179 6.05 16.92 1.37
N PHE A 180 6.19 15.76 0.73
CA PHE A 180 5.46 14.56 1.12
C PHE A 180 5.93 14.06 2.48
N ASN A 181 7.24 14.04 2.74
CA ASN A 181 7.77 13.60 4.02
C ASN A 181 7.28 14.48 5.19
N LEU A 182 7.14 15.80 4.97
CA LEU A 182 6.64 16.73 5.98
C LEU A 182 5.12 16.60 6.22
N THR A 183 4.34 16.33 5.17
CA THR A 183 2.87 16.34 5.23
C THR A 183 2.27 14.95 5.46
N PHE A 184 2.72 13.95 4.71
CA PHE A 184 2.17 12.59 4.72
C PHE A 184 2.66 11.77 5.92
N THR A 185 3.95 11.81 6.23
CA THR A 185 4.55 10.96 7.28
C THR A 185 3.89 11.14 8.65
N PRO A 186 3.63 12.37 9.14
CA PRO A 186 2.98 12.56 10.44
C PRO A 186 1.55 12.00 10.47
N LEU A 187 0.79 12.18 9.38
CA LEU A 187 -0.57 11.65 9.28
C LEU A 187 -0.58 10.13 9.33
N MET A 188 0.33 9.49 8.58
CA MET A 188 0.45 8.03 8.61
C MET A 188 0.96 7.50 9.94
N ALA A 189 1.89 8.20 10.60
CA ALA A 189 2.36 7.80 11.92
C ALA A 189 1.19 7.73 12.93
N LEU A 190 0.25 8.67 12.88
CA LEU A 190 -0.95 8.67 13.72
C LEU A 190 -1.88 7.50 13.40
N VAL A 191 -2.11 7.21 12.11
CA VAL A 191 -2.92 6.06 11.68
C VAL A 191 -2.29 4.75 12.16
N LEU A 192 -0.98 4.58 11.94
CA LEU A 192 -0.24 3.38 12.31
C LEU A 192 -0.17 3.19 13.83
N LEU A 193 -0.07 4.27 14.61
CA LEU A 193 -0.14 4.21 16.06
C LEU A 193 -1.51 3.71 16.53
N ALA A 194 -2.59 4.20 15.92
CA ALA A 194 -3.96 3.80 16.25
C ALA A 194 -4.32 2.38 15.76
N LEU A 195 -3.61 1.86 14.76
CA LEU A 195 -3.96 0.63 14.04
C LEU A 195 -4.14 -0.58 14.97
N PRO A 196 -3.22 -0.91 15.91
CA PRO A 196 -3.41 -2.04 16.81
C PRO A 196 -4.48 -1.82 17.87
N ILE A 197 -4.87 -0.57 18.15
CA ILE A 197 -5.86 -0.22 19.18
C ILE A 197 -7.27 -0.48 18.66
N ALA A 198 -7.55 -0.09 17.42
CA ALA A 198 -8.91 -0.12 16.86
C ALA A 198 -9.61 -1.51 16.90
N PRO A 199 -8.93 -2.64 16.58
CA PRO A 199 -9.55 -3.97 16.63
C PRO A 199 -9.98 -4.42 18.04
N TYR A 200 -9.38 -3.86 19.10
CA TYR A 200 -9.70 -4.20 20.49
C TYR A 200 -10.83 -3.37 21.07
N LEU A 201 -11.08 -2.17 20.54
CA LEU A 201 -12.20 -1.34 20.99
C LEU A 201 -13.52 -2.07 20.69
N SER A 202 -14.46 -2.04 21.62
CA SER A 202 -15.83 -2.50 21.38
C SER A 202 -16.62 -1.50 20.52
N TRP A 203 -17.63 -2.01 19.82
CA TRP A 203 -18.62 -1.16 19.16
C TRP A 203 -19.40 -0.34 20.19
N LYS A 204 -19.94 0.82 19.80
CA LYS A 204 -20.67 1.82 20.61
C LYS A 204 -19.84 2.54 21.66
N ARG A 205 -19.19 1.79 22.55
CA ARG A 205 -18.42 2.32 23.69
C ARG A 205 -17.24 1.40 23.97
N GLY A 206 -16.04 1.93 23.83
CA GLY A 206 -14.78 1.26 24.15
C GLY A 206 -14.28 1.63 25.54
N ASP A 207 -13.41 0.77 26.08
CA ASP A 207 -12.60 1.05 27.27
C ASP A 207 -11.14 1.14 26.83
N LEU A 208 -10.65 2.37 26.65
CA LEU A 208 -9.29 2.61 26.17
C LEU A 208 -8.25 2.05 27.14
N MET A 209 -8.48 2.18 28.45
CA MET A 209 -7.52 1.71 29.46
C MET A 209 -7.40 0.20 29.41
N ALA A 210 -8.52 -0.52 29.33
CA ALA A 210 -8.51 -1.98 29.19
C ALA A 210 -7.82 -2.44 27.89
N VAL A 211 -7.93 -1.68 26.79
CA VAL A 211 -7.21 -1.98 25.54
C VAL A 211 -5.70 -1.78 25.70
N LEU A 212 -5.28 -0.65 26.28
CA LEU A 212 -3.86 -0.37 26.51
C LEU A 212 -3.23 -1.41 27.46
N GLN A 213 -3.97 -1.84 28.48
CA GLN A 213 -3.56 -2.94 29.36
C GLN A 213 -3.45 -4.29 28.67
N ARG A 214 -4.09 -4.51 27.52
CA ARG A 214 -3.88 -5.74 26.72
C ARG A 214 -2.70 -5.62 25.77
N LEU A 215 -2.43 -4.41 25.28
CA LEU A 215 -1.36 -4.11 24.35
C LEU A 215 -0.02 -3.77 25.02
N TRP A 216 0.05 -3.79 26.36
CA TRP A 216 1.24 -3.38 27.11
C TRP A 216 2.52 -4.13 26.69
N VAL A 217 2.43 -5.43 26.39
CA VAL A 217 3.58 -6.22 25.90
C VAL A 217 4.04 -5.71 24.55
N ALA A 218 3.12 -5.44 23.62
CA ALA A 218 3.45 -4.87 22.33
C ALA A 218 4.07 -3.47 22.47
N ALA A 219 3.56 -2.64 23.39
CA ALA A 219 4.12 -1.32 23.69
C ALA A 219 5.53 -1.43 24.31
N ALA A 220 5.75 -2.37 25.24
CA ALA A 220 7.04 -2.60 25.87
C ALA A 220 8.08 -3.10 24.86
N LEU A 221 7.70 -4.02 23.95
CA LEU A 221 8.57 -4.48 22.88
C LEU A 221 8.87 -3.37 21.86
N ALA A 222 7.90 -2.51 21.54
CA ALA A 222 8.12 -1.34 20.71
C ALA A 222 9.09 -0.34 21.38
N ALA A 223 8.91 -0.06 22.67
CA ALA A 223 9.83 0.80 23.43
C ALA A 223 11.24 0.20 23.52
N LEU A 224 11.35 -1.12 23.72
CA LEU A 224 12.63 -1.82 23.67
C LEU A 224 13.27 -1.70 22.28
N ALA A 225 12.50 -1.90 21.21
CA ALA A 225 13.00 -1.74 19.84
C ALA A 225 13.48 -0.31 19.57
N ILE A 226 12.79 0.72 20.07
CA ILE A 226 13.22 2.13 19.98
C ILE A 226 14.57 2.30 20.69
N THR A 227 14.66 1.88 21.95
CA THR A 227 15.88 2.07 22.76
C THR A 227 17.08 1.33 22.18
N LEU A 228 16.92 0.06 21.78
CA LEU A 228 17.98 -0.73 21.16
C LEU A 228 18.41 -0.14 19.82
N SER A 229 17.46 0.25 18.95
CA SER A 229 17.79 0.81 17.63
C SER A 229 18.49 2.16 17.77
N TRP A 230 18.03 3.02 18.70
CA TRP A 230 18.68 4.30 18.97
C TRP A 230 20.12 4.11 19.47
N ALA A 231 20.33 3.18 20.41
CA ALA A 231 21.65 2.91 20.98
C ALA A 231 22.62 2.26 19.98
N LEU A 232 22.16 1.30 19.18
CA LEU A 232 23.00 0.51 18.28
C LEU A 232 23.26 1.18 16.92
N MET A 233 22.40 2.10 16.49
CA MET A 233 22.41 2.65 15.13
C MET A 233 22.76 4.15 15.08
N GLY A 234 23.57 4.61 16.03
CA GLY A 234 24.15 5.95 16.02
C GLY A 234 23.18 7.08 16.38
N GLY A 235 22.17 6.82 17.20
CA GLY A 235 21.33 7.87 17.78
C GLY A 235 20.27 8.49 16.85
N LYS A 236 19.98 7.86 15.70
CA LYS A 236 18.96 8.34 14.73
C LYS A 236 17.53 8.23 15.30
N ALA A 237 17.07 9.24 16.04
CA ALA A 237 15.82 9.21 16.79
C ALA A 237 14.58 8.89 15.94
N LEU A 238 14.42 9.53 14.77
CA LEU A 238 13.26 9.29 13.89
C LEU A 238 13.24 7.86 13.34
N ALA A 239 14.41 7.30 13.01
CA ALA A 239 14.53 5.91 12.55
C ALA A 239 14.19 4.92 13.68
N ALA A 240 14.67 5.19 14.90
CA ALA A 240 14.34 4.39 16.07
C ALA A 240 12.83 4.41 16.37
N ILE A 241 12.18 5.57 16.30
CA ILE A 241 10.72 5.70 16.43
C ILE A 241 10.00 4.91 15.32
N GLY A 242 10.47 5.00 14.07
CA GLY A 242 9.91 4.24 12.96
C GLY A 242 10.04 2.72 13.13
N ILE A 243 11.18 2.23 13.63
CA ILE A 243 11.37 0.81 13.98
C ILE A 243 10.44 0.40 15.13
N GLY A 244 10.29 1.26 16.14
CA GLY A 244 9.33 1.10 17.21
C GLY A 244 7.90 0.97 16.69
N LEU A 245 7.51 1.82 15.75
CA LEU A 245 6.20 1.81 15.12
C LEU A 245 5.96 0.54 14.30
N GLY A 246 6.95 0.10 13.51
CA GLY A 246 6.89 -1.19 12.80
C GLY A 246 6.74 -2.37 13.76
N THR A 247 7.49 -2.38 14.86
CA THR A 247 7.41 -3.40 15.92
C THR A 247 6.04 -3.38 16.61
N TRP A 248 5.52 -2.19 16.92
CA TRP A 248 4.18 -1.98 17.48
C TRP A 248 3.08 -2.60 16.60
N LEU A 249 3.17 -2.42 15.28
CA LEU A 249 2.23 -2.99 14.31
C LEU A 249 2.32 -4.53 14.28
N VAL A 250 3.54 -5.07 14.19
CA VAL A 250 3.77 -6.53 14.16
C VAL A 250 3.26 -7.18 15.45
N CYS A 251 3.74 -6.71 16.60
CA CYS A 251 3.36 -7.23 17.91
C CYS A 251 1.87 -7.00 18.19
N GLY A 252 1.33 -5.87 17.77
CA GLY A 252 -0.09 -5.55 17.88
C GLY A 252 -0.99 -6.53 17.11
N ALA A 253 -0.66 -6.80 15.84
CA ALA A 253 -1.38 -7.77 15.01
C ALA A 253 -1.30 -9.19 15.59
N ILE A 254 -0.13 -9.61 16.09
CA ILE A 254 0.05 -10.90 16.75
C ILE A 254 -0.78 -10.96 18.04
N SER A 255 -0.69 -9.93 18.88
CA SER A 255 -1.42 -9.87 20.16
C SER A 255 -2.92 -10.02 19.95
N GLU A 256 -3.45 -9.40 18.88
CA GLU A 256 -4.86 -9.43 18.51
C GLU A 256 -5.36 -10.86 18.30
N VAL A 257 -4.61 -11.67 17.56
CA VAL A 257 -4.94 -13.08 17.35
C VAL A 257 -4.77 -13.88 18.64
N LEU A 258 -3.71 -13.65 19.41
CA LEU A 258 -3.46 -14.34 20.67
C LEU A 258 -4.61 -14.13 21.68
N ASP A 259 -5.15 -12.91 21.79
CA ASP A 259 -6.31 -12.62 22.65
C ASP A 259 -7.58 -13.30 22.11
N ARG A 260 -7.81 -13.29 20.79
CA ARG A 260 -8.96 -13.97 20.17
C ARG A 260 -8.98 -15.47 20.44
N VAL A 261 -7.83 -16.13 20.38
CA VAL A 261 -7.74 -17.57 20.65
C VAL A 261 -7.65 -17.88 22.15
N ARG A 262 -7.53 -16.84 23.00
CA ARG A 262 -7.29 -16.92 24.45
C ARG A 262 -6.02 -17.71 24.79
N PHE A 263 -4.95 -17.46 24.03
CA PHE A 263 -3.64 -18.05 24.29
C PHE A 263 -3.17 -17.71 25.71
N GLY A 264 -2.60 -18.69 26.42
CA GLY A 264 -2.19 -18.56 27.82
C GLY A 264 -3.31 -18.63 28.86
N LYS A 265 -4.59 -18.53 28.45
CA LYS A 265 -5.75 -18.64 29.37
C LYS A 265 -6.45 -19.99 29.31
N LEU A 266 -6.16 -20.81 28.30
CA LEU A 266 -6.81 -22.10 28.08
C LEU A 266 -5.83 -23.20 27.67
N PRO A 267 -6.21 -24.48 27.85
CA PRO A 267 -5.41 -25.61 27.39
C PRO A 267 -5.18 -25.62 25.87
N ALA A 268 -4.02 -26.12 25.44
CA ALA A 268 -3.59 -26.13 24.03
C ALA A 268 -4.62 -26.72 23.04
N PRO A 269 -5.35 -27.83 23.34
CA PRO A 269 -6.36 -28.36 22.42
C PRO A 269 -7.50 -27.37 22.13
N GLN A 270 -7.91 -26.59 23.14
CA GLN A 270 -8.98 -25.60 23.00
C GLN A 270 -8.51 -24.37 22.21
N VAL A 271 -7.26 -23.95 22.43
CA VAL A 271 -6.64 -22.88 21.65
C VAL A 271 -6.57 -23.29 20.18
N TRP A 272 -6.11 -24.51 19.89
CA TRP A 272 -6.04 -25.03 18.52
C TRP A 272 -7.41 -25.12 17.84
N ALA A 273 -8.44 -25.56 18.57
CA ALA A 273 -9.81 -25.54 18.09
C ALA A 273 -10.27 -24.13 17.72
N ARG A 274 -9.91 -23.11 18.51
CA ARG A 274 -10.21 -21.70 18.19
C ARG A 274 -9.43 -21.19 16.98
N VAL A 275 -8.13 -21.49 16.88
CA VAL A 275 -7.29 -21.15 15.71
C VAL A 275 -7.94 -21.65 14.42
N LYS A 276 -8.37 -22.92 14.39
CA LYS A 276 -9.08 -23.51 13.24
C LYS A 276 -10.48 -22.93 13.02
N GLY A 277 -11.15 -22.50 14.09
CA GLY A 277 -12.49 -21.91 14.04
C GLY A 277 -12.53 -20.42 13.70
N LEU A 278 -11.38 -19.72 13.65
CA LEU A 278 -11.32 -18.31 13.28
C LEU A 278 -11.77 -18.10 11.83
N GLN A 279 -12.56 -17.05 11.63
CA GLN A 279 -13.03 -16.67 10.30
C GLN A 279 -11.88 -16.23 9.42
N ARG A 280 -11.96 -16.50 8.11
CA ARG A 280 -10.90 -16.16 7.16
C ARG A 280 -10.72 -14.64 7.06
N ALA A 281 -11.77 -13.86 7.19
CA ALA A 281 -11.67 -12.40 7.28
C ALA A 281 -10.88 -11.92 8.49
N ALA A 282 -10.90 -12.65 9.62
CA ALA A 282 -10.06 -12.34 10.78
C ALA A 282 -8.57 -12.58 10.46
N TRP A 283 -8.25 -13.74 9.88
CA TRP A 283 -6.89 -14.02 9.41
C TRP A 283 -6.43 -13.04 8.34
N GLY A 284 -7.31 -12.67 7.41
CA GLY A 284 -7.02 -11.69 6.37
C GLY A 284 -6.65 -10.32 6.93
N MET A 285 -7.41 -9.85 7.92
CA MET A 285 -7.09 -8.62 8.67
C MET A 285 -5.71 -8.73 9.35
N THR A 286 -5.47 -9.80 10.12
CA THR A 286 -4.20 -9.97 10.84
C THR A 286 -3.01 -10.00 9.90
N VAL A 287 -3.09 -10.81 8.83
CA VAL A 287 -1.99 -10.96 7.87
C VAL A 287 -1.72 -9.64 7.15
N ALA A 288 -2.77 -8.88 6.81
CA ALA A 288 -2.59 -7.57 6.20
C ALA A 288 -1.94 -6.55 7.13
N HIS A 289 -2.39 -6.45 8.38
CA HIS A 289 -1.80 -5.52 9.35
C HIS A 289 -0.39 -5.95 9.80
N LEU A 290 -0.12 -7.24 9.89
CA LEU A 290 1.23 -7.77 10.08
C LEU A 290 2.14 -7.37 8.90
N GLY A 291 1.64 -7.51 7.67
CA GLY A 291 2.31 -7.07 6.45
C GLY A 291 2.65 -5.58 6.47
N MET A 292 1.74 -4.74 6.94
CA MET A 292 2.00 -3.30 7.14
C MET A 292 3.15 -3.06 8.13
N GLY A 293 3.20 -3.79 9.24
CA GLY A 293 4.30 -3.69 10.20
C GLY A 293 5.65 -4.09 9.61
N VAL A 294 5.69 -5.21 8.87
CA VAL A 294 6.90 -5.68 8.17
C VAL A 294 7.35 -4.68 7.10
N PHE A 295 6.40 -4.11 6.35
CA PHE A 295 6.66 -3.06 5.36
C PHE A 295 7.28 -1.81 6.02
N VAL A 296 6.70 -1.33 7.13
CA VAL A 296 7.22 -0.16 7.86
C VAL A 296 8.64 -0.42 8.38
N LEU A 297 8.92 -1.61 8.92
CA LEU A 297 10.27 -1.98 9.35
C LEU A 297 11.27 -1.93 8.19
N GLY A 298 10.90 -2.49 7.03
CA GLY A 298 11.73 -2.44 5.83
C GLY A 298 11.95 -1.01 5.33
N ALA A 299 10.87 -0.24 5.19
CA ALA A 299 10.91 1.11 4.64
C ALA A 299 11.75 2.06 5.51
N VAL A 300 11.55 2.03 6.83
CA VAL A 300 12.35 2.84 7.76
C VAL A 300 13.82 2.40 7.73
N SER A 301 14.07 1.09 7.68
CA SER A 301 15.44 0.57 7.69
C SER A 301 16.21 0.94 6.43
N GLU A 302 15.62 0.72 5.26
CA GLU A 302 16.22 1.11 3.99
C GLU A 302 16.44 2.63 3.95
N THR A 303 15.42 3.43 4.26
CA THR A 303 15.54 4.89 4.09
C THR A 303 16.49 5.52 5.10
N ALA A 304 16.56 5.02 6.34
CA ALA A 304 17.41 5.61 7.38
C ALA A 304 18.85 5.06 7.40
N PHE A 305 19.07 3.83 6.94
CA PHE A 305 20.37 3.16 7.07
C PHE A 305 20.98 2.71 5.74
N ARG A 306 20.37 3.08 4.60
CA ARG A 306 21.01 2.92 3.30
C ARG A 306 22.36 3.63 3.28
N VAL A 307 23.34 2.95 2.69
CA VAL A 307 24.63 3.54 2.36
C VAL A 307 24.68 3.72 0.86
N GLU A 308 25.02 4.93 0.43
CA GLU A 308 25.17 5.32 -0.97
C GLU A 308 26.61 5.79 -1.19
N HIS A 309 27.24 5.30 -2.25
CA HIS A 309 28.58 5.70 -2.65
C HIS A 309 28.68 5.76 -4.17
N THR A 310 29.14 6.89 -4.70
CA THR A 310 29.38 7.06 -6.12
C THR A 310 30.86 7.34 -6.34
N ALA A 311 31.48 6.61 -7.26
CA ALA A 311 32.88 6.77 -7.61
C ALA A 311 33.08 6.71 -9.12
N SER A 312 33.99 7.52 -9.64
CA SER A 312 34.47 7.38 -11.02
C SER A 312 35.68 6.46 -11.02
N LEU A 313 35.56 5.30 -11.65
CA LEU A 313 36.59 4.25 -11.64
C LEU A 313 37.14 3.99 -13.04
N GLY A 314 38.46 4.04 -13.17
CA GLY A 314 39.18 3.44 -14.29
C GLY A 314 39.22 1.91 -14.19
N LEU A 315 39.61 1.25 -15.28
CA LEU A 315 39.83 -0.20 -15.27
C LEU A 315 40.96 -0.57 -14.29
N GLY A 316 40.71 -1.56 -13.44
CA GLY A 316 41.60 -2.01 -12.36
C GLY A 316 41.52 -1.18 -11.08
N GLU A 317 40.85 -0.02 -11.09
CA GLU A 317 40.71 0.82 -9.91
C GLU A 317 39.69 0.26 -8.92
N THR A 318 39.91 0.55 -7.64
CA THR A 318 39.14 0.01 -6.52
C THR A 318 38.63 1.13 -5.64
N THR A 319 37.40 0.98 -5.14
CA THR A 319 36.82 1.86 -4.14
C THR A 319 36.30 1.08 -2.93
N SER A 320 36.22 1.73 -1.78
CA SER A 320 35.66 1.15 -0.56
C SER A 320 34.20 1.56 -0.38
N PHE A 321 33.34 0.61 -0.10
CA PHE A 321 31.90 0.83 0.04
C PHE A 321 31.30 -0.10 1.11
N ALA A 322 30.66 0.47 2.14
CA ALA A 322 29.97 -0.27 3.20
C ALA A 322 30.78 -1.47 3.77
N GLY A 323 32.07 -1.26 4.05
CA GLY A 323 32.98 -2.30 4.55
C GLY A 323 33.46 -3.33 3.51
N ARG A 324 33.22 -3.08 2.23
CA ARG A 324 33.60 -3.94 1.10
C ARG A 324 34.53 -3.18 0.15
N SER A 325 35.37 -3.90 -0.59
CA SER A 325 36.16 -3.34 -1.69
C SER A 325 35.51 -3.71 -3.02
N VAL A 326 35.36 -2.73 -3.90
CA VAL A 326 34.75 -2.88 -5.22
C VAL A 326 35.75 -2.46 -6.28
N THR A 327 36.11 -3.38 -7.17
CA THR A 327 37.08 -3.15 -8.26
C THR A 327 36.37 -3.22 -9.60
N LEU A 328 36.57 -2.22 -10.47
CA LEU A 328 36.11 -2.28 -11.85
C LEU A 328 37.11 -3.07 -12.68
N LYS A 329 36.78 -4.30 -13.07
CA LYS A 329 37.69 -5.18 -13.82
C LYS A 329 37.64 -4.96 -15.32
N ALA A 330 36.44 -4.81 -15.86
CA ALA A 330 36.22 -4.65 -17.30
C ALA A 330 34.94 -3.86 -17.54
N VAL A 331 34.86 -3.21 -18.71
CA VAL A 331 33.61 -2.77 -19.32
C VAL A 331 33.63 -3.25 -20.76
N THR A 332 32.64 -4.06 -21.15
CA THR A 332 32.53 -4.65 -22.49
C THR A 332 31.33 -4.09 -23.21
N ALA A 333 31.53 -3.66 -24.45
CA ALA A 333 30.41 -3.32 -25.34
C ALA A 333 29.76 -4.62 -25.85
N GLU A 334 28.45 -4.76 -25.65
CA GLU A 334 27.64 -5.90 -26.07
C GLU A 334 26.50 -5.42 -26.97
N GLU A 335 26.17 -6.19 -28.00
CA GLU A 335 25.01 -5.96 -28.86
C GLU A 335 23.87 -6.89 -28.44
N GLY A 336 22.78 -6.31 -27.94
CA GLY A 336 21.57 -7.03 -27.56
C GLY A 336 20.56 -7.11 -28.72
N PRO A 337 19.41 -7.77 -28.53
CA PRO A 337 18.42 -7.97 -29.60
C PRO A 337 17.86 -6.67 -30.21
N ASN A 338 17.80 -5.60 -29.41
CA ASN A 338 17.25 -4.30 -29.79
C ASN A 338 17.94 -3.12 -29.08
N TYR A 339 19.12 -3.33 -28.50
CA TYR A 339 19.89 -2.33 -27.74
C TYR A 339 21.39 -2.57 -27.88
N TYR A 340 22.17 -1.52 -27.59
CA TYR A 340 23.62 -1.63 -27.35
C TYR A 340 23.89 -1.45 -25.86
N ALA A 341 24.79 -2.23 -25.28
CA ALA A 341 25.06 -2.21 -23.84
C ALA A 341 26.55 -2.01 -23.55
N ASP A 342 26.84 -1.18 -22.55
CA ASP A 342 28.12 -1.21 -21.84
C ASP A 342 27.93 -2.03 -20.58
N ARG A 343 28.56 -3.21 -20.52
CA ARG A 343 28.45 -4.13 -19.38
C ARG A 343 29.70 -4.07 -18.53
N ALA A 344 29.57 -3.65 -17.28
CA ALA A 344 30.68 -3.62 -16.34
C ALA A 344 30.87 -4.99 -15.67
N GLN A 345 32.09 -5.28 -15.25
CA GLN A 345 32.41 -6.36 -14.32
C GLN A 345 32.98 -5.76 -13.05
N LEU A 346 32.14 -5.69 -12.02
CA LEU A 346 32.49 -5.18 -10.70
C LEU A 346 32.75 -6.36 -9.77
N VAL A 347 34.00 -6.50 -9.32
CA VAL A 347 34.36 -7.52 -8.34
C VAL A 347 34.24 -6.90 -6.95
N VAL A 348 33.32 -7.42 -6.14
CA VAL A 348 33.06 -6.99 -4.77
C VAL A 348 33.61 -8.04 -3.82
N THR A 349 34.49 -7.64 -2.90
CA THR A 349 35.01 -8.50 -1.84
C THR A 349 34.69 -7.94 -0.46
N ASP A 350 34.23 -8.82 0.44
CA ASP A 350 34.04 -8.53 1.87
C ASP A 350 35.22 -9.03 2.74
N GLY A 351 36.34 -9.38 2.09
CA GLY A 351 37.54 -9.96 2.70
C GLY A 351 37.50 -11.47 2.87
N LYS A 352 36.32 -12.12 2.77
CA LYS A 352 36.17 -13.59 2.84
C LYS A 352 35.53 -14.18 1.59
N ARG A 353 34.69 -13.42 0.90
CA ARG A 353 33.92 -13.83 -0.26
C ARG A 353 34.06 -12.80 -1.35
N GLU A 354 34.26 -13.30 -2.56
CA GLU A 354 34.26 -12.51 -3.79
C GLU A 354 32.94 -12.76 -4.52
N ILE A 355 32.27 -11.69 -4.94
CA ILE A 355 31.11 -11.74 -5.82
C ILE A 355 31.36 -10.83 -7.02
N THR A 356 30.91 -11.24 -8.19
CA THR A 356 30.94 -10.40 -9.39
C THR A 356 29.54 -9.85 -9.63
N LEU A 357 29.44 -8.53 -9.73
CA LEU A 357 28.26 -7.79 -10.15
C LEU A 357 28.48 -7.31 -11.57
N ALA A 358 27.47 -7.47 -12.43
CA ALA A 358 27.56 -7.12 -13.84
C ALA A 358 26.45 -6.14 -14.28
N PRO A 359 26.48 -4.87 -13.84
CA PRO A 359 25.48 -3.91 -14.26
C PRO A 359 25.72 -3.48 -15.71
N GLU A 360 24.65 -3.07 -16.38
CA GLU A 360 24.70 -2.62 -17.77
C GLU A 360 24.13 -1.21 -17.91
N ARG A 361 24.70 -0.46 -18.84
CA ARG A 361 24.09 0.75 -19.38
C ARG A 361 23.61 0.42 -20.79
N ARG A 362 22.30 0.44 -21.03
CA ARG A 362 21.68 0.05 -22.31
C ARG A 362 21.19 1.26 -23.08
N PHE A 363 21.53 1.37 -24.36
CA PHE A 363 21.00 2.36 -25.28
C PHE A 363 20.05 1.72 -26.28
N TYR A 364 18.81 2.20 -26.34
CA TYR A 364 17.77 1.73 -27.26
C TYR A 364 17.62 2.68 -28.45
N PRO A 365 18.03 2.30 -29.68
CA PRO A 365 17.99 3.20 -30.84
C PRO A 365 16.60 3.74 -31.19
N ALA A 366 15.56 2.92 -30.99
CA ALA A 366 14.17 3.32 -31.27
C ALA A 366 13.66 4.42 -30.33
N ALA A 367 14.04 4.36 -29.04
CA ALA A 367 13.63 5.34 -28.03
C ALA A 367 14.62 6.51 -27.88
N ARG A 368 15.84 6.38 -28.43
CA ARG A 368 16.94 7.35 -28.32
C ARG A 368 17.28 7.75 -26.88
N MET A 369 17.09 6.85 -25.93
CA MET A 369 17.37 7.09 -24.53
C MET A 369 18.23 5.95 -23.95
N PRO A 370 19.22 6.27 -23.11
CA PRO A 370 19.88 5.28 -22.30
C PRO A 370 18.97 4.85 -21.13
N THR A 371 19.17 3.62 -20.70
CA THR A 371 18.51 2.97 -19.56
C THR A 371 19.57 2.19 -18.78
N THR A 372 19.26 1.79 -17.56
CA THR A 372 20.19 1.07 -16.69
C THR A 372 19.65 -0.30 -16.40
N GLU A 373 20.51 -1.32 -16.40
CA GLU A 373 20.22 -2.59 -15.77
C GLU A 373 21.16 -2.74 -14.60
N VAL A 374 20.58 -2.89 -13.42
CA VAL A 374 21.35 -2.88 -12.19
C VAL A 374 21.85 -4.28 -11.90
N ALA A 375 22.99 -4.38 -11.24
CA ALA A 375 23.42 -5.64 -10.66
C ALA A 375 23.07 -5.69 -9.19
N LEU A 376 22.32 -6.72 -8.82
CA LEU A 376 21.81 -6.92 -7.47
C LEU A 376 22.32 -8.23 -6.90
N ARG A 377 22.78 -8.18 -5.66
CA ARG A 377 22.95 -9.36 -4.83
C ARG A 377 22.08 -9.23 -3.58
N SER A 378 20.93 -9.88 -3.63
CA SER A 378 19.97 -9.83 -2.53
C SER A 378 20.31 -10.78 -1.39
N SER A 379 20.01 -10.34 -0.17
CA SER A 379 20.09 -11.16 1.04
C SER A 379 18.99 -10.76 2.02
N LEU A 380 18.75 -11.59 3.05
CA LEU A 380 17.77 -11.23 4.09
C LEU A 380 18.17 -9.96 4.87
N ALA A 381 19.47 -9.67 4.98
CA ALA A 381 19.97 -8.49 5.68
C ALA A 381 19.89 -7.21 4.82
N GLY A 382 19.90 -7.35 3.50
CA GLY A 382 19.90 -6.25 2.56
C GLY A 382 20.59 -6.59 1.24
N ASP A 383 20.45 -5.68 0.29
CA ASP A 383 20.89 -5.88 -1.08
C ASP A 383 22.14 -5.06 -1.35
N VAL A 384 23.15 -5.69 -1.98
CA VAL A 384 24.25 -4.96 -2.64
C VAL A 384 23.78 -4.62 -4.05
N TYR A 385 23.77 -3.34 -4.35
CA TYR A 385 23.27 -2.78 -5.60
C TYR A 385 24.40 -2.05 -6.31
N ALA A 386 24.52 -2.26 -7.61
CA ALA A 386 25.42 -1.50 -8.46
C ALA A 386 24.73 -1.04 -9.74
N ALA A 387 24.99 0.21 -10.11
CA ALA A 387 24.56 0.81 -11.37
C ALA A 387 25.77 1.42 -12.09
N LEU A 388 25.79 1.28 -13.41
CA LEU A 388 26.80 1.89 -14.28
C LEU A 388 26.24 3.16 -14.91
N GLY A 389 26.91 4.28 -14.69
CA GLY A 389 26.61 5.57 -15.29
C GLY A 389 27.49 5.87 -16.50
N ASP A 390 27.53 7.15 -16.88
CA ASP A 390 28.28 7.56 -18.06
C ASP A 390 29.79 7.48 -17.86
N PRO A 391 30.54 7.16 -18.93
CA PRO A 391 31.97 7.28 -18.94
C PRO A 391 32.39 8.75 -19.05
N ALA A 392 33.46 9.12 -18.38
CA ALA A 392 34.07 10.43 -18.44
C ALA A 392 35.59 10.29 -18.55
N GLU A 393 36.22 11.19 -19.28
CA GLU A 393 37.67 11.29 -19.31
C GLU A 393 38.13 12.10 -18.09
N ILE A 394 38.89 11.46 -17.20
CA ILE A 394 39.43 12.05 -15.98
C ILE A 394 40.93 11.84 -15.99
N ASN A 395 41.70 12.93 -15.94
CA ASN A 395 43.17 12.90 -15.96
C ASN A 395 43.75 12.10 -17.16
N GLY A 396 43.15 12.21 -18.34
CA GLY A 396 43.58 11.51 -19.56
C GLY A 396 43.30 10.01 -19.58
N ARG A 397 42.42 9.52 -18.69
CA ARG A 397 41.96 8.13 -18.65
C ARG A 397 40.45 8.06 -18.69
N MET A 398 39.94 7.06 -19.39
CA MET A 398 38.52 6.73 -19.36
C MET A 398 38.15 6.14 -18.00
N ALA A 399 37.24 6.81 -17.30
CA ALA A 399 36.66 6.36 -16.05
C ALA A 399 35.14 6.22 -16.19
N TRP A 400 34.56 5.29 -15.45
CA TRP A 400 33.11 5.04 -15.44
C TRP A 400 32.52 5.45 -14.11
N THR A 401 31.39 6.16 -14.15
CA THR A 401 30.63 6.45 -12.93
C THR A 401 29.99 5.17 -12.43
N VAL A 402 30.40 4.69 -11.26
CA VAL A 402 29.81 3.52 -10.60
C VAL A 402 29.05 3.99 -9.36
N ARG A 403 27.76 3.67 -9.31
CA ARG A 403 26.89 3.96 -8.16
C ARG A 403 26.65 2.68 -7.38
N LEU A 404 26.95 2.71 -6.09
CA LEU A 404 26.86 1.56 -5.19
C LEU A 404 25.89 1.87 -4.04
N TYR A 405 24.98 0.94 -3.78
CA TYR A 405 24.04 1.05 -2.67
C TYR A 405 23.99 -0.22 -1.82
N TRP A 406 23.75 -0.03 -0.53
CA TRP A 406 23.52 -1.10 0.42
C TRP A 406 22.16 -0.80 1.02
N ASN A 407 21.19 -1.64 0.68
CA ASN A 407 19.78 -1.41 0.97
C ASN A 407 19.34 -2.39 2.07
N PRO A 408 19.48 -2.03 3.36
CA PRO A 408 19.19 -2.93 4.46
C PRO A 408 17.69 -3.25 4.53
N LEU A 409 17.36 -4.51 4.75
CA LEU A 409 15.99 -5.02 4.90
C LEU A 409 15.02 -4.63 3.77
N VAL A 410 15.51 -4.33 2.56
CA VAL A 410 14.66 -3.99 1.41
C VAL A 410 13.67 -5.12 1.09
N VAL A 411 14.05 -6.38 1.32
CA VAL A 411 13.16 -7.54 1.18
C VAL A 411 11.91 -7.45 2.07
N ALA A 412 11.99 -6.79 3.24
CA ALA A 412 10.85 -6.63 4.14
C ALA A 412 9.82 -5.63 3.58
N ILE A 413 10.23 -4.68 2.73
CA ILE A 413 9.30 -3.77 2.03
C ILE A 413 8.38 -4.61 1.13
N PHE A 414 8.98 -5.36 0.21
CA PHE A 414 8.23 -6.19 -0.73
C PHE A 414 7.49 -7.34 -0.04
N GLY A 415 8.12 -7.98 0.95
CA GLY A 415 7.51 -9.04 1.74
C GLY A 415 6.30 -8.55 2.54
N GLY A 416 6.39 -7.37 3.15
CA GLY A 416 5.28 -6.74 3.87
C GLY A 416 4.11 -6.40 2.95
N ALA A 417 4.40 -5.84 1.77
CA ALA A 417 3.38 -5.55 0.77
C ALA A 417 2.72 -6.82 0.19
N PHE A 418 3.49 -7.88 -0.03
CA PHE A 418 2.97 -9.18 -0.40
C PHE A 418 2.06 -9.77 0.68
N LEU A 419 2.44 -9.67 1.97
CA LEU A 419 1.59 -10.08 3.09
C LEU A 419 0.28 -9.28 3.12
N MET A 420 0.31 -7.97 2.84
CA MET A 420 -0.91 -7.15 2.68
C MET A 420 -1.85 -7.71 1.61
N ALA A 421 -1.31 -7.99 0.42
CA ALA A 421 -2.07 -8.60 -0.66
C ALA A 421 -2.61 -9.99 -0.28
N LEU A 422 -1.78 -10.83 0.35
CA LEU A 422 -2.18 -12.16 0.84
C LEU A 422 -3.32 -12.05 1.85
N GLY A 423 -3.28 -11.11 2.79
CA GLY A 423 -4.36 -10.84 3.74
C GLY A 423 -5.67 -10.47 3.04
N GLY A 424 -5.60 -9.63 2.01
CA GLY A 424 -6.74 -9.32 1.13
C GLY A 424 -7.30 -10.57 0.43
N GLY A 425 -6.43 -11.41 -0.12
CA GLY A 425 -6.78 -12.70 -0.73
C GLY A 425 -7.44 -13.68 0.23
N ILE A 426 -6.91 -13.82 1.45
CA ILE A 426 -7.51 -14.66 2.50
C ILE A 426 -8.91 -14.12 2.84
N SER A 427 -9.08 -12.80 2.98
CA SER A 427 -10.39 -12.21 3.27
C SER A 427 -11.43 -12.47 2.17
N LEU A 428 -11.03 -12.50 0.89
CA LEU A 428 -11.92 -12.79 -0.25
C LEU A 428 -12.45 -14.22 -0.25
N THR A 429 -11.69 -15.15 0.33
CA THR A 429 -12.09 -16.57 0.43
C THR A 429 -12.98 -16.88 1.63
N ASP A 430 -13.44 -15.87 2.37
CA ASP A 430 -14.36 -16.06 3.49
C ASP A 430 -15.76 -16.51 3.01
N ARG A 431 -16.35 -17.48 3.72
CA ARG A 431 -17.68 -18.02 3.44
C ARG A 431 -18.78 -16.97 3.52
N ARG A 432 -18.56 -15.85 4.23
CA ARG A 432 -19.47 -14.69 4.26
C ARG A 432 -19.72 -14.06 2.87
N LEU A 433 -18.79 -14.24 1.93
CA LEU A 433 -18.87 -13.71 0.56
C LEU A 433 -19.42 -14.74 -0.45
N ARG A 434 -19.95 -15.89 0.00
CA ARG A 434 -20.78 -16.73 -0.88
C ARG A 434 -22.01 -15.91 -1.26
N ILE A 435 -21.92 -15.26 -2.42
CA ILE A 435 -23.03 -14.66 -3.15
C ILE A 435 -24.21 -15.61 -3.01
N GLY A 436 -25.28 -15.16 -2.35
CA GLY A 436 -26.48 -15.94 -2.21
C GLY A 436 -26.97 -16.27 -3.61
N ALA A 437 -26.82 -17.53 -4.03
CA ALA A 437 -27.55 -18.04 -5.17
C ALA A 437 -29.03 -17.67 -4.92
N PRO A 438 -29.72 -17.03 -5.86
CA PRO A 438 -31.10 -16.63 -5.66
C PRO A 438 -31.88 -17.87 -5.26
N GLN A 439 -32.42 -17.87 -4.04
CA GLN A 439 -33.32 -18.94 -3.64
C GLN A 439 -34.53 -18.85 -4.57
N PRO A 440 -34.85 -19.89 -5.35
CA PRO A 440 -36.04 -19.87 -6.19
C PRO A 440 -37.24 -19.58 -5.28
N ALA A 441 -38.06 -18.60 -5.69
CA ALA A 441 -39.26 -18.24 -4.96
C ALA A 441 -40.09 -19.51 -4.72
N LYS A 442 -40.44 -19.78 -3.45
CA LYS A 442 -41.35 -20.88 -3.12
C LYS A 442 -42.61 -20.71 -3.97
N PRO A 443 -43.06 -21.73 -4.71
CA PRO A 443 -44.30 -21.64 -5.47
C PRO A 443 -45.42 -21.28 -4.49
N LYS A 444 -46.19 -20.23 -4.81
CA LYS A 444 -47.40 -19.88 -4.07
C LYS A 444 -48.28 -21.14 -4.06
N ARG A 445 -48.47 -21.71 -2.88
CA ARG A 445 -49.44 -22.78 -2.66
C ARG A 445 -50.79 -22.19 -3.09
N ALA A 446 -51.40 -22.75 -4.14
CA ALA A 446 -52.72 -22.34 -4.58
C ALA A 446 -53.65 -22.40 -3.37
N LYS A 447 -54.34 -21.27 -3.08
CA LYS A 447 -55.46 -21.28 -2.14
C LYS A 447 -56.45 -22.30 -2.70
N ALA A 448 -56.73 -23.35 -1.94
CA ALA A 448 -57.86 -24.20 -2.24
C ALA A 448 -59.12 -23.33 -2.14
N ASP A 449 -59.87 -23.25 -3.23
CA ASP A 449 -61.20 -22.65 -3.25
C ASP A 449 -62.09 -23.43 -2.30
N THR A 450 -62.39 -22.85 -1.14
CA THR A 450 -63.57 -23.22 -0.36
C THR A 450 -64.69 -22.27 -0.77
N SER A 451 -65.38 -22.61 -1.86
CA SER A 451 -66.68 -22.01 -2.19
C SER A 451 -67.68 -22.35 -1.08
N PRO A 452 -68.43 -21.38 -0.53
CA PRO A 452 -69.56 -21.70 0.34
C PRO A 452 -70.70 -22.27 -0.52
N SER A 453 -71.19 -23.46 -0.18
CA SER A 453 -72.42 -24.01 -0.73
C SER A 453 -73.60 -23.12 -0.31
N SER A 454 -74.25 -22.50 -1.29
CA SER A 454 -75.56 -21.87 -1.12
C SER A 454 -76.62 -22.97 -1.13
N ASP A 455 -77.28 -23.18 0.01
CA ASP A 455 -78.45 -24.06 0.11
C ASP A 455 -79.66 -23.22 0.55
N PRO A 456 -80.68 -22.99 -0.31
CA PRO A 456 -81.92 -22.38 0.11
C PRO A 456 -83.10 -23.32 -0.12
N THR A 457 -83.57 -23.98 0.94
CA THR A 457 -84.96 -24.47 1.10
C THR A 457 -85.12 -24.82 2.59
N SER A 458 -85.92 -24.14 3.41
CA SER A 458 -87.37 -23.90 3.40
C SER A 458 -87.98 -24.60 4.64
N VAL A 459 -88.62 -23.79 5.49
CA VAL A 459 -89.79 -24.14 6.32
C VAL A 459 -89.56 -25.04 7.53
N GLY A 460 -89.62 -24.39 8.72
CA GLY A 460 -90.66 -24.62 9.71
C GLY A 460 -90.75 -25.97 10.45
N VAL A 461 -90.79 -25.88 11.78
CA VAL A 461 -91.82 -26.43 12.70
C VAL A 461 -91.18 -26.82 14.04
N ALA A 462 -91.51 -25.98 15.02
CA ALA A 462 -91.94 -26.27 16.40
C ALA A 462 -91.24 -27.32 17.29
N ALA A 463 -91.00 -26.82 18.51
CA ALA A 463 -91.38 -27.38 19.82
C ALA A 463 -90.32 -28.15 20.63
N GLU A 464 -90.22 -27.63 21.87
CA GLU A 464 -89.64 -28.10 23.13
C GLU A 464 -88.12 -28.07 23.31
#